data_AF-U1RD24-F1
#
_entry.id   AF-U1RD24-F1
#
_cell.length_a   1.000
_cell.length_b   1.000
_cell.length_c   1.000
_cell.angle_alpha   90.00
_cell.angle_beta   90.00
_cell.angle_gamma   90.00
#
_symmetry.space_group_name_H-M   'P 1'
#
loop_
_entity.id
_entity.type
_entity.pdbx_description
1 polymer ?
#
loop_
_entity_poly.entity_id
_entity_poly.type
_entity_poly.pdbx_seq_one_letter_code
_entity_poly.pdbx_strand_id
1 'polypeptide(L)'
;MGAVALLIAIGGLAMSAIISPNRRNSTKVRNYECGVDPTPANNAHGRFPVKFYLVGMTFIIFDIEVVFLYPWASSFAKLGLFGLVAALIFIALITVPYVLEWRRGGLDWD
;
A
#
# COMPACT_ATOMS: atom_id res chain seq x y z
N MET A 1 11.42 -4.02 -20.39
CA MET A 1 10.65 -4.89 -19.47
C MET A 1 9.23 -4.37 -19.21
N GLY A 2 9.02 -3.12 -18.80
CA GLY A 2 7.68 -2.58 -18.52
C GLY A 2 6.67 -2.70 -19.69
N ALA A 3 7.10 -2.37 -20.91
CA ALA A 3 6.24 -2.52 -22.10
C ALA A 3 5.84 -3.98 -22.37
N VAL A 4 6.75 -4.94 -22.14
CA VAL A 4 6.49 -6.37 -22.31
C VAL A 4 5.49 -6.87 -21.27
N ALA A 5 5.65 -6.46 -20.01
CA ALA A 5 4.71 -6.80 -18.94
C ALA A 5 3.30 -6.27 -19.22
N LEU A 6 3.21 -5.03 -19.70
CA LEU A 6 1.95 -4.38 -20.03
C LEU A 6 1.27 -5.05 -21.24
N LEU A 7 2.04 -5.45 -22.24
CA LEU A 7 1.55 -6.24 -23.38
C LEU A 7 1.00 -7.60 -22.95
N ILE A 8 1.68 -8.31 -22.04
CA ILE A 8 1.21 -9.60 -21.54
C ILE A 8 -0.08 -9.43 -20.72
N ALA A 9 -0.15 -8.43 -19.84
CA ALA A 9 -1.32 -8.18 -19.01
C ALA A 9 -2.55 -7.81 -19.86
N ILE A 10 -2.41 -6.84 -20.77
CA ILE A 10 -3.52 -6.39 -21.63
C ILE A 10 -3.86 -7.49 -22.65
N GLY A 11 -2.86 -8.13 -23.24
CA GLY A 11 -3.04 -9.22 -24.19
C GLY A 11 -3.80 -10.40 -23.57
N GLY A 12 -3.47 -10.78 -22.34
CA GLY A 12 -4.17 -11.83 -21.60
C GLY A 12 -5.63 -11.47 -21.31
N LEU A 13 -5.90 -10.24 -20.85
CA LEU A 13 -7.26 -9.75 -20.63
C LEU A 13 -8.07 -9.70 -21.93
N ALA A 14 -7.49 -9.22 -23.03
CA ALA A 14 -8.13 -9.16 -24.33
C ALA A 14 -8.45 -10.55 -24.88
N MET A 15 -7.50 -11.47 -24.80
CA MET A 15 -7.69 -12.85 -25.23
C MET A 15 -8.75 -13.57 -24.38
N SER A 16 -8.76 -13.34 -23.07
CA SER A 16 -9.82 -13.85 -22.18
C SER A 16 -11.18 -13.28 -22.54
N ALA A 17 -11.28 -12.01 -22.92
CA ALA A 17 -12.55 -11.38 -23.30
C ALA A 17 -13.11 -11.92 -24.63
N ILE A 18 -12.23 -12.30 -25.57
CA ILE A 18 -12.63 -12.82 -26.89
C ILE A 18 -12.97 -14.32 -26.84
N ILE A 19 -12.17 -15.13 -26.13
CA ILE A 19 -12.32 -16.59 -26.10
C ILE A 19 -13.40 -17.03 -25.10
N SER A 20 -13.62 -16.27 -24.02
CA SER A 20 -14.52 -16.69 -22.94
C SER A 20 -16.00 -16.69 -23.35
N PRO A 21 -16.76 -17.77 -23.06
CA PRO A 21 -18.18 -17.83 -23.33
C PRO A 21 -18.94 -16.82 -22.45
N ASN A 22 -19.47 -15.77 -23.09
CA ASN A 22 -20.20 -14.71 -22.40
C ASN A 22 -21.65 -15.14 -22.08
N ARG A 23 -21.84 -15.80 -20.94
CA ARG A 23 -23.18 -16.09 -20.37
C ARG A 23 -23.50 -15.09 -19.27
N ARG A 24 -24.08 -13.94 -19.64
CA ARG A 24 -24.63 -12.96 -18.71
C ARG A 24 -25.99 -13.44 -18.20
N ASN A 25 -26.11 -13.62 -16.88
CA ASN A 25 -27.37 -13.89 -16.18
C ASN A 25 -27.54 -12.80 -15.11
N SER A 26 -28.78 -12.39 -14.83
CA SER A 26 -29.12 -11.45 -13.76
C SER A 26 -28.48 -11.88 -12.43
N THR A 27 -28.45 -13.18 -12.13
CA THR A 27 -27.80 -13.71 -10.92
C THR A 27 -26.28 -13.55 -10.93
N LYS A 28 -25.63 -13.68 -12.10
CA LYS A 28 -24.16 -13.59 -12.25
C LYS A 28 -23.63 -12.16 -12.15
N VAL A 29 -24.48 -11.17 -12.43
CA VAL A 29 -24.12 -9.74 -12.38
C VAL A 29 -24.50 -9.07 -11.05
N ARG A 30 -25.17 -9.78 -10.15
CA ARG A 30 -25.48 -9.28 -8.80
C ARG A 30 -24.27 -9.43 -7.87
N ASN A 31 -24.15 -8.49 -6.92
CA ASN A 31 -23.17 -8.60 -5.84
C ASN A 31 -23.46 -9.84 -4.99
N TYR A 32 -22.40 -10.48 -4.51
CA TYR A 32 -22.52 -11.65 -3.65
C TYR A 32 -22.87 -11.22 -2.21
N GLU A 33 -24.05 -11.61 -1.74
CA GLU A 33 -24.53 -11.33 -0.38
C GLU A 33 -25.06 -12.60 0.33
N CYS A 34 -24.43 -13.76 0.08
CA CYS A 34 -24.79 -15.04 0.70
C CYS A 34 -26.29 -15.44 0.54
N GLY A 35 -26.95 -14.97 -0.53
CA GLY A 35 -28.36 -15.29 -0.82
C GLY A 35 -29.38 -14.30 -0.24
N VAL A 36 -28.93 -13.23 0.43
CA VAL A 36 -29.78 -12.11 0.86
C VAL A 36 -29.85 -11.08 -0.28
N ASP A 37 -31.03 -10.49 -0.50
CA ASP A 37 -31.16 -9.42 -1.47
C ASP A 37 -30.43 -8.15 -0.97
N PRO A 38 -29.68 -7.47 -1.85
CA PRO A 38 -28.91 -6.29 -1.48
C PRO A 38 -29.80 -5.24 -0.86
N THR A 39 -29.54 -4.91 0.41
CA THR A 39 -30.37 -3.95 1.14
C THR A 39 -30.14 -2.56 0.54
N PRO A 40 -31.18 -1.86 0.01
CA PRO A 40 -31.02 -0.56 -0.66
C PRO A 40 -30.69 0.61 0.29
N ALA A 41 -30.31 0.31 1.54
CA ALA A 41 -30.17 1.28 2.64
C ALA A 41 -28.76 1.36 3.24
N ASN A 42 -27.76 0.60 2.77
CA ASN A 42 -26.36 0.88 3.13
C ASN A 42 -25.72 1.80 2.09
N ASN A 43 -26.37 2.93 1.84
CA ASN A 43 -25.76 4.06 1.16
C ASN A 43 -24.56 4.55 2.00
N ALA A 44 -23.39 4.02 1.66
CA ALA A 44 -22.09 4.71 1.64
C ALA A 44 -21.49 5.28 2.94
N HIS A 45 -22.06 5.05 4.13
CA HIS A 45 -21.58 5.68 5.37
C HIS A 45 -21.32 4.69 6.51
N GLY A 46 -20.72 3.54 6.21
CA GLY A 46 -20.00 2.81 7.25
C GLY A 46 -18.87 3.71 7.79
N ARG A 47 -18.81 3.92 9.11
CA ARG A 47 -17.67 4.60 9.72
C ARG A 47 -16.44 3.72 9.51
N PHE A 48 -15.61 4.07 8.54
CA PHE A 48 -14.35 3.39 8.33
C PHE A 48 -13.44 3.64 9.55
N PRO A 49 -12.79 2.61 10.10
CA PRO A 49 -11.84 2.78 11.20
C PRO A 49 -10.75 3.78 10.81
N VAL A 50 -10.49 4.77 11.67
CA VAL A 50 -9.40 5.75 11.49
C VAL A 50 -8.01 5.07 11.47
N LYS A 51 -7.93 3.83 11.95
CA LYS A 51 -6.71 3.01 11.96
C LYS A 51 -6.04 2.89 10.59
N PHE A 52 -6.82 2.80 9.51
CA PHE A 52 -6.28 2.77 8.14
C PHE A 52 -5.56 4.07 7.76
N TYR A 53 -6.04 5.21 8.25
CA TYR A 53 -5.41 6.50 8.03
C TYR A 53 -4.10 6.63 8.81
N LEU A 54 -4.07 6.19 10.08
CA LEU A 54 -2.84 6.21 10.88
C LEU A 54 -1.73 5.40 10.21
N VAL A 55 -2.02 4.14 9.84
CA VAL A 55 -1.06 3.27 9.15
C VAL A 55 -0.61 3.87 7.82
N GLY A 56 -1.53 4.43 7.04
CA GLY A 56 -1.18 5.10 5.78
C GLY A 56 -0.28 6.32 5.97
N MET A 57 -0.54 7.13 7.00
CA MET A 57 0.27 8.32 7.32
C MET A 57 1.68 7.93 7.77
N THR A 58 1.81 6.95 8.68
CA THR A 58 3.11 6.42 9.11
C THR A 58 3.89 5.82 7.95
N PHE A 59 3.22 5.09 7.05
CA PHE A 59 3.85 4.53 5.85
C PHE A 59 4.45 5.62 4.95
N ILE A 60 3.71 6.70 4.69
CA ILE A 60 4.20 7.81 3.85
C ILE A 60 5.44 8.48 4.48
N ILE A 61 5.41 8.71 5.80
CA ILE A 61 6.55 9.32 6.51
C ILE A 61 7.77 8.41 6.43
N PHE A 62 7.59 7.12 6.73
CA PHE A 62 8.66 6.13 6.67
C PHE A 62 9.22 5.94 5.25
N ASP A 63 8.37 5.96 4.21
CA ASP A 63 8.81 5.85 2.82
C ASP A 63 9.69 7.04 2.42
N ILE A 64 9.30 8.26 2.80
CA ILE A 64 10.10 9.47 2.59
C ILE A 64 11.46 9.37 3.29
N GLU A 65 11.51 8.82 4.51
CA GLU A 65 12.76 8.62 5.25
C GLU A 65 13.71 7.65 4.53
N VAL A 66 13.19 6.57 3.95
CA VAL A 66 13.97 5.61 3.15
C VAL A 66 14.49 6.27 1.87
N VAL A 67 13.69 7.12 1.22
CA VAL A 67 14.13 7.91 0.07
C VAL A 67 15.32 8.80 0.43
N PHE A 68 15.37 9.39 1.62
CA PHE A 68 16.53 10.17 2.08
C PHE A 68 17.78 9.32 2.37
N LEU A 69 17.61 8.05 2.74
CA LEU A 69 18.74 7.13 2.92
C LEU A 69 19.35 6.67 1.59
N TYR A 70 18.60 6.75 0.48
CA TYR A 70 19.05 6.23 -0.81
C TYR A 70 20.27 6.98 -1.40
N PRO A 71 20.32 8.33 -1.44
CA PRO A 71 21.51 9.07 -1.85
C PRO A 71 22.74 8.75 -0.99
N TRP A 72 22.56 8.65 0.33
CA TRP A 72 23.64 8.27 1.25
C TRP A 72 24.18 6.88 0.92
N ALA A 73 23.30 5.88 0.76
CA ALA A 73 23.68 4.51 0.44
C ALA A 73 24.40 4.42 -0.92
N SER A 74 23.92 5.15 -1.93
CA SER A 74 24.55 5.17 -3.27
C SER A 74 25.94 5.81 -3.30
N SER A 75 26.20 6.77 -2.40
CA SER A 75 27.46 7.52 -2.33
C SER A 75 28.37 7.08 -1.17
N PHE A 76 28.05 5.98 -0.48
CA PHE A 76 28.73 5.53 0.73
C PHE A 76 30.27 5.49 0.59
N ALA A 77 30.77 5.00 -0.55
CA ALA A 77 32.20 4.90 -0.83
C ALA A 77 32.94 6.26 -0.79
N LYS A 78 32.25 7.37 -1.04
CA LYS A 78 32.84 8.73 -1.01
C LYS A 78 32.75 9.38 0.37
N LEU A 79 31.70 9.06 1.15
CA LEU A 79 31.46 9.68 2.46
C LEU A 79 32.20 8.97 3.61
N GLY A 80 32.54 7.68 3.43
CA GLY A 80 33.29 6.91 4.42
C GLY A 80 32.66 6.93 5.82
N LEU A 81 33.51 7.07 6.86
CA LEU A 81 33.08 7.01 8.26
C LEU A 81 32.14 8.16 8.67
N PHE A 82 32.34 9.35 8.09
CA PHE A 82 31.49 10.52 8.38
C PHE A 82 30.06 10.28 7.90
N GLY A 83 29.89 9.76 6.69
CA GLY A 83 28.59 9.37 6.17
C GLY A 83 27.92 8.33 7.04
N LEU A 84 28.66 7.32 7.52
CA LEU A 84 28.12 6.28 8.38
C LEU A 84 27.57 6.83 9.70
N VAL A 85 28.33 7.70 10.38
CA VAL A 85 27.89 8.32 11.63
C VAL A 85 26.68 9.22 11.41
N ALA A 86 26.68 10.03 10.34
CA ALA A 86 25.55 10.89 9.99
C ALA A 86 24.27 10.08 9.72
N ALA A 87 24.37 8.96 8.99
CA ALA A 87 23.23 8.09 8.73
C ALA A 87 22.74 7.35 9.98
N LEU A 88 23.63 6.90 10.87
CA LEU A 88 23.23 6.30 12.14
C LEU A 88 22.49 7.31 13.03
N ILE A 89 22.96 8.55 13.09
CA ILE A 89 22.28 9.64 13.82
C ILE A 89 20.92 9.92 13.20
N PHE A 90 20.83 9.96 11.86
CA PHE A 90 19.57 10.15 11.15
C PHE A 90 18.57 9.02 11.45
N ILE A 91 18.99 7.76 11.35
CA ILE A 91 18.18 6.58 11.67
C ILE A 91 17.72 6.61 13.14
N ALA A 92 18.60 6.99 14.06
CA ALA A 92 18.25 7.11 15.47
C ALA A 92 17.16 8.18 15.69
N LEU A 93 17.29 9.35 15.04
CA LEU A 93 16.34 10.45 15.13
C LEU A 93 14.96 10.09 14.59
N ILE A 94 14.89 9.46 13.41
CA ILE A 94 13.61 9.09 12.78
C ILE A 94 12.92 7.90 13.48
N THR A 95 13.69 7.04 14.15
CA THR A 95 13.11 5.93 14.93
C THR A 95 12.36 6.43 16.16
N VAL A 96 12.69 7.61 16.71
CA VAL A 96 12.03 8.18 17.89
C VAL A 96 10.52 8.39 17.70
N PRO A 97 10.04 9.13 16.67
CA PRO A 97 8.60 9.30 16.45
C PRO A 97 7.89 7.97 16.17
N TYR A 98 8.52 7.02 15.46
CA TYR A 98 7.96 5.69 15.24
C TYR A 98 7.73 4.92 16.56
N VAL A 99 8.73 4.90 17.44
CA VAL A 99 8.61 4.27 18.77
C VAL A 99 7.52 4.97 19.60
N LEU A 100 7.38 6.28 19.46
CA LEU A 100 6.38 7.05 20.20
C LEU A 100 4.96 6.76 19.72
N GLU A 101 4.77 6.58 18.41
CA GLU A 101 3.49 6.16 17.81
C GLU A 101 3.14 4.73 18.23
N TRP A 102 4.11 3.81 18.21
CA TRP A 102 3.91 2.45 18.70
C TRP A 102 3.49 2.45 20.17
N ARG A 103 4.18 3.20 21.04
CA ARG A 103 3.81 3.31 22.46
C ARG A 103 2.43 3.92 22.70
N ARG A 104 1.88 4.67 21.74
CA ARG A 104 0.55 5.26 21.82
C ARG A 104 -0.55 4.36 21.25
N GLY A 105 -0.22 3.14 20.82
CA GLY A 105 -1.19 2.19 20.26
C GLY A 105 -1.68 2.58 18.86
N GLY A 106 -0.92 3.41 18.12
CA GLY A 106 -1.28 3.81 16.75
C GLY A 106 -1.36 2.64 15.76
N LEU A 107 -0.78 1.49 16.14
CA LEU A 107 -0.68 0.27 15.33
C LEU A 107 -1.51 -0.90 15.90
N ASP A 108 -2.35 -0.69 16.92
CA ASP A 108 -3.12 -1.77 17.55
C ASP A 108 -4.39 -2.12 16.75
N TRP A 109 -4.57 -3.41 16.45
CA TRP A 109 -5.61 -3.92 15.55
C TRP A 109 -6.83 -4.55 16.24
N ASP A 110 -6.89 -4.50 17.57
CA ASP A 110 -8.02 -4.99 18.37
C ASP A 110 -9.22 -4.03 18.42
#